data_AF-A0A1I4EMG9-F1
#
_entry.id   AF-A0A1I4EMG9-F1
#
_cell.length_a   1.000
_cell.length_b   1.000
_cell.length_c   1.000
_cell.angle_alpha   90.00
_cell.angle_beta   90.00
_cell.angle_gamma   90.00
#
_symmetry.space_group_name_H-M   'P 1'
#
loop_
_entity.id
_entity.type
_entity.pdbx_description
1 polymer ?
#
loop_
_entity_poly.entity_id
_entity_poly.type
_entity_poly.pdbx_seq_one_letter_code
_entity_poly.pdbx_strand_id
1 'polypeptide(L)'
;MSIPATVTTPTTSVYATGLFWERLWRASGINFAVFLVISYAIYGYQPQMGASADAVAAFYEADRIWVLIAAVISGMALLNLMWFVAALRTTLADAGQDGWGGAATAASAMVGALFLVLITVGAALAFSIAGAGNGALASGLNDFAWATVVLSSFPRAMLIMASAFGLWRAKLISNALFAAGVAAIVLVLLGGTTWLNGGFWAPDGGYSRFVSPVIGLIWVGVVSWVLLTRTPAARTGW
;
A
#
# COMPACT_ATOMS: atom_id res chain seq x y z
N MET A 1 -16.12 -62.96 17.16
CA MET A 1 -14.85 -62.22 16.99
C MET A 1 -15.19 -60.92 16.28
N SER A 2 -15.30 -59.81 17.03
CA SER A 2 -15.67 -58.49 16.49
C SER A 2 -14.40 -57.70 16.19
N ILE A 3 -14.26 -57.22 14.95
CA ILE A 3 -13.15 -56.37 14.53
C ILE A 3 -13.38 -54.96 15.10
N PRO A 4 -12.39 -54.32 15.75
CA PRO A 4 -12.57 -52.95 16.22
C PRO A 4 -12.67 -52.02 15.01
N ALA A 5 -13.69 -51.17 15.00
CA ALA A 5 -13.78 -50.10 14.01
C ALA A 5 -12.64 -49.10 14.27
N THR A 6 -11.75 -48.94 13.30
CA THR A 6 -10.73 -47.88 13.32
C THR A 6 -11.43 -46.53 13.30
N VAL A 7 -11.36 -45.79 14.39
CA VAL A 7 -11.86 -44.41 14.45
C VAL A 7 -10.93 -43.54 13.60
N THR A 8 -11.36 -43.25 12.37
CA THR A 8 -10.72 -42.24 11.53
C THR A 8 -10.98 -40.88 12.14
N THR A 9 -9.98 -40.30 12.81
CA THR A 9 -10.04 -38.92 13.28
C THR A 9 -10.08 -38.02 12.04
N PRO A 10 -11.11 -37.19 11.83
CA PRO A 10 -11.15 -36.30 10.69
C PRO A 10 -9.97 -35.33 10.79
N THR A 11 -9.08 -35.36 9.80
CA THR A 11 -8.04 -34.35 9.64
C THR A 11 -8.73 -33.02 9.38
N THR A 12 -8.79 -32.17 10.40
CA THR A 12 -9.20 -30.78 10.24
C THR A 12 -8.24 -30.12 9.25
N SER A 13 -8.78 -29.75 8.09
CA SER A 13 -8.03 -29.00 7.07
C SER A 13 -7.38 -27.78 7.71
N VAL A 14 -6.12 -27.52 7.41
CA VAL A 14 -5.40 -26.32 7.89
C VAL A 14 -6.17 -25.05 7.51
N TYR A 15 -6.85 -25.08 6.35
CA TYR A 15 -7.73 -24.02 5.86
C TYR A 15 -9.04 -23.85 6.64
N ALA A 16 -9.42 -24.81 7.49
CA ALA A 16 -10.60 -24.73 8.35
C ALA A 16 -10.31 -24.09 9.72
N THR A 17 -9.06 -23.71 10.00
CA THR A 17 -8.68 -23.13 11.30
C THR A 17 -8.65 -21.60 11.25
N GLY A 18 -9.27 -20.94 12.24
CA GLY A 18 -9.27 -19.47 12.34
C GLY A 18 -7.85 -18.88 12.42
N LEU A 19 -6.91 -19.64 12.99
CA LEU A 19 -5.50 -19.25 13.12
C LEU A 19 -4.77 -19.16 11.77
N PHE A 20 -5.13 -19.99 10.78
CA PHE A 20 -4.61 -19.87 9.42
C PHE A 20 -5.04 -18.55 8.78
N TRP A 21 -6.35 -18.25 8.83
CA TRP A 21 -6.90 -17.04 8.22
C TRP A 21 -6.37 -15.77 8.89
N GLU A 22 -6.22 -15.76 10.22
CA GLU A 22 -5.59 -14.63 10.91
C GLU A 22 -4.14 -14.40 10.47
N ARG A 23 -3.33 -15.45 10.32
CA ARG A 23 -1.95 -15.31 9.84
C ARG A 23 -1.91 -14.79 8.42
N LEU A 24 -2.77 -15.32 7.55
CA LEU A 24 -2.89 -14.87 6.16
C LEU A 24 -3.26 -13.39 6.09
N TRP A 25 -4.21 -12.95 6.90
CA TRP A 25 -4.63 -11.54 6.95
C TRP A 25 -3.53 -10.63 7.48
N ARG A 26 -2.79 -11.04 8.51
CA ARG A 26 -1.66 -10.26 9.06
C ARG A 26 -0.47 -10.18 8.09
N ALA A 27 -0.29 -11.20 7.25
CA ALA A 27 0.73 -11.23 6.19
C ALA A 27 0.38 -10.37 4.97
N SER A 28 -0.89 -9.95 4.80
CA SER A 28 -1.33 -9.17 3.64
C SER A 28 -0.57 -7.85 3.45
N GLY A 29 -0.05 -7.22 4.51
CA GLY A 29 0.80 -6.02 4.36
C GLY A 29 2.12 -6.30 3.65
N ILE A 30 2.70 -7.50 3.84
CA ILE A 30 3.89 -7.94 3.09
C ILE A 30 3.52 -8.19 1.63
N ASN A 31 2.39 -8.85 1.37
CA ASN A 31 1.91 -9.07 0.00
C ASN A 31 1.63 -7.74 -0.72
N PHE A 32 1.05 -6.75 -0.02
CA PHE A 32 0.87 -5.40 -0.54
C PHE A 32 2.21 -4.80 -0.99
N ALA A 33 3.23 -4.85 -0.12
CA ALA A 33 4.54 -4.31 -0.45
C ALA A 33 5.18 -5.03 -1.66
N VAL A 34 5.09 -6.36 -1.71
CA VAL A 34 5.61 -7.17 -2.82
C VAL A 34 4.90 -6.84 -4.12
N PHE A 35 3.57 -6.82 -4.15
CA PHE A 35 2.80 -6.47 -5.34
C PHE A 35 3.07 -5.04 -5.81
N LEU A 36 3.21 -4.09 -4.88
CA LEU A 36 3.51 -2.70 -5.24
C LEU A 36 4.90 -2.57 -5.88
N VAL A 37 5.91 -3.27 -5.35
CA VAL A 37 7.26 -3.29 -5.93
C VAL A 37 7.28 -3.95 -7.30
N ILE A 38 6.60 -5.09 -7.46
CA ILE A 38 6.49 -5.79 -8.75
C ILE A 38 5.79 -4.91 -9.78
N SER A 39 4.65 -4.30 -9.38
CA SER A 39 3.91 -3.40 -10.24
C SER A 39 4.76 -2.22 -10.68
N TYR A 40 5.49 -1.60 -9.75
CA TYR A 40 6.39 -0.48 -10.06
C TYR A 40 7.47 -0.88 -11.07
N ALA A 41 8.08 -2.06 -10.89
CA ALA A 41 9.11 -2.56 -11.79
C ALA A 41 8.55 -2.84 -13.20
N ILE A 42 7.33 -3.38 -13.31
CA ILE A 42 6.67 -3.67 -14.59
C ILE A 42 6.19 -2.39 -15.27
N TYR A 43 5.66 -1.42 -14.51
CA TYR A 43 5.21 -0.14 -15.04
C TYR A 43 6.36 0.64 -15.68
N GLY A 44 7.57 0.53 -15.11
CA GLY A 44 8.75 1.17 -15.64
C GLY A 44 8.85 2.66 -15.31
N TYR A 45 9.68 3.37 -16.08
CA TYR A 45 9.98 4.76 -15.80
C TYR A 45 9.01 5.71 -16.49
N GLN A 46 7.92 6.04 -15.80
CA GLN A 46 6.94 6.98 -16.33
C GLN A 46 7.57 8.35 -16.69
N PRO A 47 7.09 9.02 -17.75
CA PRO A 47 7.57 10.33 -18.17
C PRO A 47 7.57 11.35 -17.03
N GLN A 48 8.63 12.16 -16.99
CA GLN A 48 8.81 13.22 -16.00
C GLN A 48 7.69 14.27 -16.05
N MET A 49 7.54 15.03 -14.97
CA MET A 49 6.57 16.14 -14.95
C MET A 49 6.98 17.20 -15.98
N GLY A 50 6.03 17.70 -16.77
CA GLY A 50 6.30 18.62 -17.87
C GLY A 50 6.96 17.98 -19.10
N ALA A 51 6.98 16.64 -19.19
CA ALA A 51 7.42 15.95 -20.40
C ALA A 51 6.56 16.34 -21.60
N SER A 52 7.19 16.45 -22.78
CA SER A 52 6.47 16.74 -24.03
C SER A 52 5.39 15.70 -24.31
N ALA A 53 4.30 16.13 -24.94
CA ALA A 53 3.20 15.24 -25.33
C ALA A 53 3.68 14.04 -26.14
N ASP A 54 4.64 14.24 -27.05
CA ASP A 54 5.21 13.17 -27.88
C ASP A 54 5.95 12.13 -27.04
N ALA A 55 6.71 12.57 -26.03
CA ALA A 55 7.40 11.66 -25.10
C ALA A 55 6.41 10.86 -24.25
N VAL A 56 5.33 11.50 -23.80
CA VAL A 56 4.26 10.82 -23.05
C VAL A 56 3.57 9.79 -23.95
N ALA A 57 3.21 10.18 -25.18
CA ALA A 57 2.56 9.29 -26.13
C ALA A 57 3.45 8.08 -26.48
N ALA A 58 4.73 8.32 -26.78
CA ALA A 58 5.69 7.28 -27.13
C ALA A 58 5.85 6.23 -26.01
N PHE A 59 5.93 6.66 -24.74
CA PHE A 59 5.99 5.74 -23.60
C PHE A 59 4.74 4.86 -23.51
N TYR A 60 3.55 5.47 -23.49
CA TYR A 60 2.30 4.71 -23.32
C TYR A 60 1.94 3.85 -24.52
N GLU A 61 2.44 4.16 -25.71
CA GLU A 61 2.32 3.30 -26.89
C GLU A 61 3.28 2.11 -26.83
N ALA A 62 4.56 2.36 -26.54
CA ALA A 62 5.59 1.32 -26.47
C ALA A 62 5.35 0.33 -25.31
N ASP A 63 4.95 0.84 -24.14
CA ASP A 63 4.82 0.08 -22.90
C ASP A 63 3.36 -0.28 -22.56
N ARG A 64 2.42 -0.08 -23.50
CA ARG A 64 0.96 -0.24 -23.29
C ARG A 64 0.61 -1.48 -22.47
N ILE A 65 1.06 -2.65 -22.93
CA ILE A 65 0.67 -3.93 -22.31
C ILE A 65 1.25 -4.08 -20.90
N TRP A 66 2.46 -3.58 -20.67
CA TRP A 66 3.12 -3.62 -19.36
C TRP A 66 2.45 -2.68 -18.37
N VAL A 67 2.06 -1.47 -18.80
CA VAL A 67 1.27 -0.55 -17.97
C VAL A 67 -0.07 -1.17 -17.54
N LEU A 68 -0.75 -1.86 -18.46
CA LEU A 68 -2.02 -2.53 -18.14
C LEU A 68 -1.84 -3.75 -17.20
N ILE A 69 -0.77 -4.52 -17.36
CA ILE A 69 -0.41 -5.61 -16.43
C ILE A 69 -0.10 -5.03 -15.04
N ALA A 70 0.69 -3.95 -14.97
CA ALA A 70 1.00 -3.25 -13.74
C ALA A 70 -0.28 -2.72 -13.06
N ALA A 71 -1.25 -2.21 -13.83
CA ALA A 71 -2.53 -1.78 -13.29
C ALA A 71 -3.29 -2.90 -12.55
N VAL A 72 -3.32 -4.11 -13.12
CA VAL A 72 -3.95 -5.29 -12.47
C VAL A 72 -3.20 -5.68 -11.18
N ILE A 73 -1.87 -5.70 -11.23
CA ILE A 73 -1.03 -6.05 -10.07
C ILE A 73 -1.18 -5.00 -8.96
N SER A 74 -1.26 -3.71 -9.31
CA SER A 74 -1.55 -2.63 -8.37
C SER A 74 -2.93 -2.80 -7.72
N GLY A 75 -3.94 -3.24 -8.47
CA GLY A 75 -5.26 -3.58 -7.91
C GLY A 75 -5.16 -4.66 -6.83
N MET A 76 -4.36 -5.70 -7.06
CA MET A 76 -4.08 -6.74 -6.06
C MET A 76 -3.34 -6.19 -4.84
N ALA A 77 -2.42 -5.24 -5.03
CA ALA A 77 -1.78 -4.54 -3.92
C ALA A 77 -2.83 -3.82 -3.06
N LEU A 78 -3.74 -3.07 -3.67
CA LEU A 78 -4.77 -2.32 -2.93
C LEU A 78 -5.72 -3.21 -2.12
N LEU A 79 -6.10 -4.37 -2.67
CA LEU A 79 -6.85 -5.35 -1.89
C LEU A 79 -6.05 -5.78 -0.64
N ASN A 80 -4.78 -6.13 -0.82
CA ASN A 80 -3.93 -6.52 0.30
C ASN A 80 -3.76 -5.40 1.34
N LEU A 81 -3.71 -4.14 0.93
CA LEU A 81 -3.71 -2.99 1.85
C LEU A 81 -5.00 -2.94 2.69
N MET A 82 -6.16 -3.17 2.09
CA MET A 82 -7.44 -3.18 2.80
C MET A 82 -7.49 -4.29 3.86
N TRP A 83 -7.05 -5.50 3.49
CA TRP A 83 -6.97 -6.64 4.43
C TRP A 83 -5.99 -6.37 5.57
N PHE A 84 -4.84 -5.77 5.27
CA PHE A 84 -3.83 -5.44 6.25
C PHE A 84 -4.35 -4.46 7.30
N VAL A 85 -5.05 -3.42 6.86
CA VAL A 85 -5.56 -2.39 7.77
C VAL A 85 -6.77 -2.89 8.57
N ALA A 86 -7.57 -3.80 8.02
CA ALA A 86 -8.59 -4.51 8.81
C ALA A 86 -7.94 -5.32 9.95
N ALA A 87 -6.84 -6.04 9.68
CA ALA A 87 -6.10 -6.77 10.71
C ALA A 87 -5.48 -5.83 11.77
N LEU A 88 -4.93 -4.69 11.34
CA LEU A 88 -4.42 -3.67 12.26
C LEU A 88 -5.54 -3.09 13.13
N ARG A 89 -6.67 -2.71 12.54
CA ARG A 89 -7.80 -2.14 13.28
C ARG A 89 -8.33 -3.11 14.33
N THR A 90 -8.54 -4.36 13.95
CA THR A 90 -9.03 -5.38 14.91
C THR A 90 -8.04 -5.58 16.07
N THR A 91 -6.74 -5.62 15.78
CA THR A 91 -5.69 -5.68 16.83
C THR A 91 -5.72 -4.48 17.77
N LEU A 92 -5.92 -3.27 17.22
CA LEU A 92 -6.02 -2.05 18.03
C LEU A 92 -7.32 -1.98 18.82
N ALA A 93 -8.44 -2.41 18.25
CA ALA A 93 -9.73 -2.49 18.94
C ALA A 93 -9.67 -3.44 20.14
N ASP A 94 -9.07 -4.62 19.97
CA ASP A 94 -8.86 -5.60 21.04
C ASP A 94 -8.00 -5.03 22.20
N ALA A 95 -7.14 -4.06 21.90
CA ALA A 95 -6.30 -3.35 22.88
C ALA A 95 -6.93 -2.03 23.41
N GLY A 96 -8.20 -1.76 23.12
CA GLY A 96 -8.90 -0.54 23.54
C GLY A 96 -8.44 0.74 22.81
N GLN A 97 -7.83 0.60 21.64
CA GLN A 97 -7.31 1.68 20.79
C GLN A 97 -8.09 1.82 19.46
N ASP A 98 -9.39 1.48 19.43
CA ASP A 98 -10.18 1.49 18.18
C ASP A 98 -10.18 2.85 17.47
N GLY A 99 -10.08 3.98 18.19
CA GLY A 99 -9.93 5.30 17.58
C GLY A 99 -8.71 5.40 16.63
N TRP A 100 -7.59 4.79 17.01
CA TRP A 100 -6.41 4.70 16.15
C TRP A 100 -6.60 3.70 14.99
N GLY A 101 -7.32 2.61 15.22
CA GLY A 101 -7.71 1.67 14.17
C GLY A 101 -8.67 2.26 13.12
N GLY A 102 -9.62 3.09 13.56
CA GLY A 102 -10.50 3.88 12.70
C GLY A 102 -9.72 4.89 11.88
N ALA A 103 -8.79 5.62 12.51
CA ALA A 103 -7.90 6.55 11.82
C ALA A 103 -7.04 5.84 10.76
N ALA A 104 -6.48 4.66 11.07
CA ALA A 104 -5.74 3.85 10.10
C ALA A 104 -6.62 3.44 8.91
N THR A 105 -7.87 3.05 9.17
CA THR A 105 -8.83 2.67 8.13
C THR A 105 -9.11 3.85 7.19
N ALA A 106 -9.45 5.03 7.74
CA ALA A 106 -9.71 6.23 6.95
C ALA A 106 -8.48 6.66 6.14
N ALA A 107 -7.30 6.67 6.76
CA ALA A 107 -6.05 6.99 6.09
C ALA A 107 -5.77 6.02 4.93
N SER A 108 -5.93 4.72 5.16
CA SER A 108 -5.72 3.70 4.12
C SER A 108 -6.73 3.77 2.97
N ALA A 109 -7.98 4.14 3.26
CA ALA A 109 -8.98 4.35 2.24
C ALA A 109 -8.59 5.53 1.35
N MET A 110 -8.08 6.61 1.94
CA MET A 110 -7.58 7.76 1.18
C MET A 110 -6.30 7.42 0.39
N VAL A 111 -5.37 6.64 0.96
CA VAL A 111 -4.23 6.10 0.18
C VAL A 111 -4.73 5.27 -1.00
N GLY A 112 -5.64 4.31 -0.75
CA GLY A 112 -6.19 3.43 -1.78
C GLY A 112 -6.92 4.20 -2.87
N ALA A 113 -7.70 5.23 -2.51
CA ALA A 113 -8.40 6.08 -3.47
C ALA A 113 -7.43 6.86 -4.37
N LEU A 114 -6.40 7.49 -3.81
CA LEU A 114 -5.39 8.20 -4.61
C LEU A 114 -4.60 7.24 -5.51
N PHE A 115 -4.28 6.04 -5.03
CA PHE A 115 -3.65 5.02 -5.86
C PHE A 115 -4.59 4.51 -6.97
N LEU A 116 -5.89 4.33 -6.71
CA LEU A 116 -6.86 4.00 -7.77
C LEU A 116 -6.92 5.07 -8.84
N VAL A 117 -6.88 6.35 -8.45
CA VAL A 117 -6.79 7.47 -9.41
C VAL A 117 -5.53 7.34 -10.26
N LEU A 118 -4.36 7.13 -9.65
CA LEU A 118 -3.10 6.95 -10.36
C LEU A 118 -3.15 5.78 -11.35
N ILE A 119 -3.64 4.61 -10.89
CA ILE A 119 -3.80 3.41 -11.71
C ILE A 119 -4.73 3.69 -12.89
N THR A 120 -5.85 4.36 -12.64
CA THR A 120 -6.85 4.70 -13.66
C THR A 120 -6.27 5.64 -14.71
N VAL A 121 -5.53 6.67 -14.28
CA VAL A 121 -4.88 7.61 -15.20
C VAL A 121 -3.86 6.88 -16.08
N GLY A 122 -2.96 6.08 -15.49
CA GLY A 122 -1.98 5.31 -16.25
C GLY A 122 -2.62 4.32 -17.22
N ALA A 123 -3.65 3.60 -16.79
CA ALA A 123 -4.39 2.66 -17.63
C ALA A 123 -5.14 3.37 -18.77
N ALA A 124 -5.77 4.52 -18.52
CA ALA A 124 -6.48 5.29 -19.53
C ALA A 124 -5.52 5.89 -20.58
N LEU A 125 -4.36 6.40 -20.14
CA LEU A 125 -3.28 6.85 -21.01
C LEU A 125 -2.79 5.72 -21.91
N ALA A 126 -2.47 4.56 -21.34
CA ALA A 126 -2.03 3.37 -22.09
C ALA A 126 -3.10 2.87 -23.07
N PHE A 127 -4.36 2.78 -22.63
CA PHE A 127 -5.41 2.10 -23.38
C PHE A 127 -5.89 2.91 -24.58
N SER A 128 -6.04 4.23 -24.45
CA SER A 128 -6.62 5.04 -25.53
C SER A 128 -6.16 6.49 -25.60
N ILE A 129 -5.94 7.17 -24.47
CA ILE A 129 -5.77 8.64 -24.48
C ILE A 129 -4.46 9.05 -25.16
N ALA A 130 -3.36 8.34 -24.91
CA ALA A 130 -2.07 8.66 -25.52
C ALA A 130 -2.11 8.58 -27.06
N GLY A 131 -2.88 7.64 -27.61
CA GLY A 131 -3.03 7.44 -29.07
C GLY A 131 -4.11 8.32 -29.72
N ALA A 132 -4.86 9.12 -28.95
CA ALA A 132 -6.01 9.87 -29.46
C ALA A 132 -5.64 11.21 -30.14
N GLY A 133 -4.35 11.57 -30.19
CA GLY A 133 -3.87 12.81 -30.80
C GLY A 133 -4.10 14.09 -29.98
N ASN A 134 -4.62 13.99 -28.75
CA ASN A 134 -4.74 15.12 -27.82
C ASN A 134 -3.56 15.16 -26.84
N GLY A 135 -2.44 15.70 -27.32
CA GLY A 135 -1.20 15.77 -26.55
C GLY A 135 -1.29 16.60 -25.25
N ALA A 136 -2.09 17.66 -25.25
CA ALA A 136 -2.29 18.49 -24.05
C ALA A 136 -3.02 17.73 -22.94
N LEU A 137 -4.03 16.91 -23.29
CA LEU A 137 -4.71 16.05 -22.33
C LEU A 137 -3.76 14.96 -21.79
N ALA A 138 -2.98 14.32 -22.65
CA ALA A 138 -2.07 13.25 -22.24
C ALA A 138 -0.99 13.76 -21.27
N SER A 139 -0.33 14.87 -21.61
CA SER A 139 0.67 15.52 -20.75
C SER A 139 0.07 16.04 -19.45
N GLY A 140 -1.09 16.71 -19.51
CA GLY A 140 -1.78 17.20 -18.31
C GLY A 140 -2.19 16.09 -17.34
N LEU A 141 -2.62 14.93 -17.85
CA LEU A 141 -2.92 13.76 -17.02
C LEU A 141 -1.66 13.14 -16.39
N ASN A 142 -0.53 13.13 -17.11
CA ASN A 142 0.76 12.70 -16.57
C ASN A 142 1.21 13.61 -15.41
N ASP A 143 1.10 14.93 -15.59
CA ASP A 143 1.43 15.90 -14.54
C ASP A 143 0.48 15.80 -13.34
N PHE A 144 -0.81 15.57 -13.60
CA PHE A 144 -1.80 15.31 -12.57
C PHE A 144 -1.47 14.05 -11.75
N ALA A 145 -0.96 13.00 -12.39
CA ALA A 145 -0.49 11.81 -11.69
C ALA A 145 0.67 12.15 -10.73
N TRP A 146 1.65 12.93 -11.16
CA TRP A 146 2.74 13.36 -10.28
C TRP A 146 2.27 14.22 -9.11
N ALA A 147 1.37 15.17 -9.34
CA ALA A 147 0.77 15.95 -8.26
C ALA A 147 0.02 15.06 -7.25
N THR A 148 -0.66 14.02 -7.73
CA THR A 148 -1.34 13.03 -6.89
C THR A 148 -0.36 12.21 -6.04
N VAL A 149 0.81 11.85 -6.59
CA VAL A 149 1.90 11.19 -5.84
C VAL A 149 2.36 12.07 -4.67
N VAL A 150 2.58 13.36 -4.90
CA VAL A 150 2.99 14.32 -3.86
C VAL A 150 1.93 14.40 -2.76
N LEU A 151 0.66 14.62 -3.13
CA LEU A 151 -0.46 14.76 -2.19
C LEU A 151 -0.77 13.46 -1.43
N SER A 152 -0.44 12.29 -1.97
CA SER A 152 -0.58 11.01 -1.26
C SER A 152 0.28 10.92 0.00
N SER A 153 1.26 11.81 0.17
CA SER A 153 2.12 11.85 1.35
C SER A 153 1.35 12.09 2.66
N PHE A 154 0.28 12.91 2.64
CA PHE A 154 -0.52 13.18 3.83
C PHE A 154 -1.28 11.95 4.36
N PRO A 155 -2.09 11.24 3.55
CA PRO A 155 -2.75 10.02 4.02
C PRO A 155 -1.76 8.90 4.35
N ARG A 156 -0.63 8.79 3.64
CA ARG A 156 0.42 7.82 3.98
C ARG A 156 1.05 8.12 5.34
N ALA A 157 1.38 9.38 5.62
CA ALA A 157 1.88 9.81 6.92
C ALA A 157 0.85 9.55 8.04
N MET A 158 -0.44 9.82 7.78
CA MET A 158 -1.52 9.52 8.73
C MET A 158 -1.64 8.02 9.01
N LEU A 159 -1.46 7.16 8.01
CA LEU A 159 -1.48 5.70 8.19
C LEU A 159 -0.31 5.21 9.05
N ILE A 160 0.89 5.76 8.84
CA ILE A 160 2.06 5.50 9.68
C ILE A 160 1.80 6.01 11.10
N MET A 161 1.26 7.22 11.25
CA MET A 161 0.93 7.81 12.55
C MET A 161 -0.08 6.95 13.32
N ALA A 162 -1.18 6.58 12.68
CA ALA A 162 -2.23 5.81 13.31
C ALA A 162 -1.73 4.43 13.80
N SER A 163 -0.90 3.77 12.99
CA SER A 163 -0.29 2.49 13.39
C SER A 163 0.78 2.68 14.47
N ALA A 164 1.70 3.64 14.35
CA ALA A 164 2.75 3.90 15.34
C ALA A 164 2.17 4.26 16.71
N PHE A 165 1.30 5.26 16.76
CA PHE A 165 0.68 5.73 18.01
C PHE A 165 -0.27 4.68 18.59
N GLY A 166 -1.10 4.05 17.76
CA GLY A 166 -2.01 3.00 18.20
C GLY A 166 -1.26 1.82 18.82
N LEU A 167 -0.24 1.29 18.14
CA LEU A 167 0.54 0.15 18.62
C LEU A 167 1.36 0.51 19.87
N TRP A 168 1.91 1.72 19.95
CA TRP A 168 2.64 2.18 21.13
C TRP A 168 1.72 2.35 22.34
N ARG A 169 0.55 2.96 22.16
CA ARG A 169 -0.48 3.10 23.22
C ARG A 169 -1.02 1.76 23.68
N ALA A 170 -1.11 0.79 22.76
CA ALA A 170 -1.43 -0.61 23.06
C ALA A 170 -0.28 -1.39 23.71
N LYS A 171 0.90 -0.76 23.90
CA LYS A 171 2.13 -1.39 24.44
C LYS A 171 2.63 -2.58 23.59
N LEU A 172 2.32 -2.57 22.30
CA LEU A 172 2.69 -3.64 21.36
C LEU A 172 4.06 -3.41 20.71
N ILE A 173 4.58 -2.18 20.75
CA ILE A 173 5.91 -1.79 20.26
C ILE A 173 6.70 -1.02 21.32
N SER A 174 8.03 -1.02 21.19
CA SER A 174 8.94 -0.32 22.12
C SER A 174 8.96 1.20 21.86
N ASN A 175 9.49 1.97 22.83
CA ASN A 175 9.72 3.40 22.67
C ASN A 175 10.66 3.72 21.49
N ALA A 176 11.67 2.87 21.26
CA ALA A 176 12.59 3.02 20.14
C ALA A 176 11.87 2.84 18.79
N LEU A 177 11.01 1.81 18.67
CA LEU A 177 10.25 1.58 17.45
C LEU A 177 9.17 2.65 17.22
N PHE A 178 8.59 3.18 18.31
CA PHE A 178 7.72 4.34 18.24
C PHE A 178 8.45 5.58 17.74
N ALA A 179 9.65 5.88 18.26
CA ALA A 179 10.48 6.99 17.78
C ALA A 179 10.85 6.85 16.29
N ALA A 180 11.17 5.63 15.84
CA ALA A 180 11.37 5.33 14.42
C ALA A 180 10.10 5.60 13.59
N GLY A 181 8.92 5.25 14.13
CA GLY A 181 7.63 5.61 13.53
C GLY A 181 7.43 7.11 13.41
N VAL A 182 7.74 7.88 14.44
CA VAL A 182 7.68 9.35 14.40
C VAL A 182 8.61 9.92 13.34
N ALA A 183 9.85 9.41 13.23
CA ALA A 183 10.77 9.81 12.17
C ALA A 183 10.21 9.49 10.78
N ALA A 184 9.62 8.30 10.60
CA ALA A 184 8.98 7.90 9.34
C ALA A 184 7.81 8.82 8.96
N ILE A 185 6.98 9.26 9.93
CA ILE A 185 5.91 10.24 9.68
C ILE A 185 6.48 11.54 9.12
N VAL A 186 7.51 12.10 9.77
CA VAL A 186 8.13 13.36 9.34
C VAL A 186 8.69 13.23 7.93
N LEU A 187 9.43 12.15 7.65
CA LEU A 187 10.03 11.93 6.34
C LEU A 187 8.95 11.73 5.25
N VAL A 188 7.88 10.99 5.53
CA VAL A 188 6.79 10.86 4.55
C VAL A 188 6.07 12.19 4.33
N LEU A 189 5.84 12.99 5.37
CA LEU A 189 5.23 14.33 5.25
C LEU A 189 6.07 15.28 4.40
N LEU A 190 7.40 15.23 4.49
CA LEU A 190 8.29 15.99 3.61
C LEU A 190 8.05 15.65 2.12
N GLY A 191 7.53 14.46 1.81
CA GLY A 191 7.13 14.11 0.45
C GLY A 191 6.07 15.06 -0.10
N GLY A 192 5.18 15.57 0.75
CA GLY A 192 4.12 16.53 0.38
C GLY A 192 4.63 17.93 0.02
N THR A 193 5.92 18.20 0.17
CA THR A 193 6.54 19.51 -0.13
C THR A 193 7.44 19.48 -1.37
N THR A 194 7.45 18.37 -2.11
CA THR A 194 8.30 18.16 -3.28
C THR A 194 7.76 18.87 -4.53
N TRP A 195 7.80 20.21 -4.52
CA TRP A 195 7.24 21.06 -5.58
C TRP A 195 8.31 21.85 -6.36
N LEU A 196 9.58 21.41 -6.33
CA LEU A 196 10.59 22.04 -7.17
C LEU A 196 10.39 21.67 -8.65
N ASN A 197 10.79 22.56 -9.56
CA ASN A 197 10.65 22.35 -11.01
C ASN A 197 11.55 21.22 -11.56
N GLY A 198 12.48 20.70 -10.76
CA GLY A 198 13.38 19.62 -11.17
C GLY A 198 14.29 19.15 -10.04
N GLY A 199 15.00 18.05 -10.30
CA GLY A 199 15.96 17.47 -9.36
C GLY A 199 15.33 16.60 -8.27
N PHE A 200 16.07 16.39 -7.17
CA PHE A 200 15.71 15.43 -6.13
C PHE A 200 14.37 15.72 -5.42
N TRP A 201 14.01 17.01 -5.32
CA TRP A 201 12.82 17.50 -4.60
C TRP A 201 11.66 17.91 -5.52
N ALA A 202 11.69 17.50 -6.79
CA ALA A 202 10.57 17.65 -7.70
C ALA A 202 9.48 16.59 -7.44
N PRO A 203 8.24 16.79 -7.94
CA PRO A 203 7.15 15.81 -7.81
C PRO A 203 7.51 14.41 -8.34
N ASP A 204 8.27 14.37 -9.43
CA ASP A 204 8.82 13.20 -10.10
C ASP A 204 10.28 12.90 -9.71
N GLY A 205 10.83 13.71 -8.80
CA GLY A 205 12.18 13.64 -8.27
C GLY A 205 12.40 12.45 -7.34
N GLY A 206 13.67 12.18 -7.04
CA GLY A 206 14.07 11.00 -6.28
C GLY A 206 13.40 10.85 -4.90
N TYR A 207 13.08 11.97 -4.23
CA TYR A 207 12.44 11.92 -2.92
C TYR A 207 11.01 11.36 -2.99
N SER A 208 10.16 11.94 -3.83
CA SER A 208 8.75 11.52 -3.99
C SER A 208 8.61 10.20 -4.70
N ARG A 209 9.50 9.92 -5.65
CA ARG A 209 9.49 8.71 -6.45
C ARG A 209 9.99 7.49 -5.70
N PHE A 210 11.01 7.63 -4.86
CA PHE A 210 11.66 6.50 -4.20
C PHE A 210 11.64 6.59 -2.67
N VAL A 211 12.19 7.66 -2.11
CA VAL A 211 12.44 7.75 -0.65
C VAL A 211 11.14 7.65 0.15
N SER A 212 10.17 8.52 -0.13
CA SER A 212 8.90 8.56 0.60
C SER A 212 8.08 7.25 0.46
N PRO A 213 7.89 6.69 -0.76
CA PRO A 213 7.26 5.38 -0.92
C PRO A 213 7.98 4.24 -0.18
N VAL A 214 9.32 4.17 -0.27
CA VAL A 214 10.11 3.10 0.37
C VAL A 214 9.96 3.13 1.88
N ILE A 215 9.95 4.32 2.50
CA ILE A 215 9.70 4.47 3.94
C ILE A 215 8.31 3.92 4.31
N GLY A 216 7.28 4.25 3.52
CA GLY A 216 5.94 3.70 3.72
C GLY A 216 5.89 2.17 3.63
N LEU A 217 6.55 1.59 2.63
CA LEU A 217 6.62 0.14 2.45
C LEU A 217 7.36 -0.56 3.58
N ILE A 218 8.50 -0.02 4.01
CA ILE A 218 9.26 -0.53 5.16
C ILE A 218 8.38 -0.49 6.40
N TRP A 219 7.66 0.61 6.64
CA TRP A 219 6.79 0.73 7.80
C TRP A 219 5.64 -0.29 7.79
N VAL A 220 5.00 -0.52 6.64
CA VAL A 220 4.00 -1.59 6.49
C VAL A 220 4.62 -2.95 6.82
N GLY A 221 5.82 -3.25 6.32
CA GLY A 221 6.55 -4.47 6.65
C GLY A 221 6.82 -4.63 8.16
N VAL A 222 7.25 -3.55 8.83
CA VAL A 222 7.45 -3.51 10.28
C VAL A 222 6.16 -3.81 11.03
N VAL A 223 5.04 -3.16 10.66
CA VAL A 223 3.74 -3.38 11.31
C VAL A 223 3.25 -4.81 11.04
N SER A 224 3.36 -5.32 9.82
CA SER A 224 3.05 -6.73 9.51
C SER A 224 3.85 -7.69 10.37
N TRP A 225 5.15 -7.46 10.55
CA TRP A 225 5.98 -8.27 11.44
C TRP A 225 5.52 -8.21 12.90
N VAL A 226 5.18 -7.02 13.41
CA VAL A 226 4.59 -6.86 14.76
C VAL A 226 3.28 -7.65 14.88
N LEU A 227 2.40 -7.59 13.88
CA LEU A 227 1.13 -8.33 13.92
C LEU A 227 1.35 -9.85 13.85
N LEU A 228 2.31 -10.33 13.06
CA LEU A 228 2.60 -11.75 12.89
C LEU A 228 3.26 -12.41 14.12
N THR A 229 4.08 -11.65 14.85
CA THR A 229 4.81 -12.16 16.03
C THR A 229 3.94 -12.25 17.29
N ARG A 230 2.70 -11.77 17.25
CA ARG A 230 1.79 -11.77 18.39
C ARG A 230 0.80 -12.92 18.31
N THR A 231 0.67 -13.68 19.40
CA THR A 231 -0.35 -14.72 19.55
C THR A 231 -1.73 -14.11 19.35
N PRO A 232 -2.62 -14.74 18.55
CA PRO A 232 -4.02 -14.35 18.51
C PRO A 232 -4.60 -14.20 19.91
N ALA A 233 -5.33 -13.11 20.16
CA ALA A 233 -6.20 -13.07 21.31
C ALA A 233 -7.15 -14.27 21.20
N ALA A 234 -7.35 -15.01 22.28
CA ALA A 234 -8.28 -16.13 22.30
C ALA A 234 -9.70 -15.58 22.11
N ARG A 235 -10.12 -15.38 20.85
CA ARG A 235 -11.50 -15.03 20.52
C ARG A 235 -12.34 -16.28 20.69
N THR A 236 -13.12 -16.31 21.76
CA THR A 236 -14.20 -17.29 21.93
C THR A 236 -15.32 -16.93 20.95
N GLY A 237 -15.22 -17.46 19.73
CA GLY A 237 -16.28 -17.37 18.71
C GLY A 237 -15.93 -16.49 17.52
N TRP A 238 -16.25 -17.02 16.33
CA TRP A 238 -16.53 -16.28 15.11
C TRP A 238 -18.04 -16.34 14.88
#